data_AF-A0AAD7VXJ1-F1
#
_entry.id   AF-A0AAD7VXJ1-F1
#
_cell.length_a   1.000
_cell.length_b   1.000
_cell.length_c   1.000
_cell.angle_alpha   90.00
_cell.angle_beta   90.00
_cell.angle_gamma   90.00
#
_symmetry.space_group_name_H-M   'P 1'
#
loop_
_entity.id
_entity.type
_entity.pdbx_description
1 polymer ?
#
loop_
_entity_poly.entity_id
_entity_poly.type
_entity_poly.pdbx_seq_one_letter_code
_entity_poly.pdbx_strand_id
1 'polypeptide(L)'
;MMKEKIEKMTEEISSLSEQIRAIKQELGAEDVSFLQSYKDTVKRAQCTLQDPEKVSGPLVDVAKHLGNLKYRVWEKMLGTVQY
;
A
#
# COMPACT_ATOMS: atom_id res chain seq x y z
N MET A 1 8.28 7.44 -6.07
CA MET A 1 8.33 7.03 -4.65
C MET A 1 6.95 6.72 -4.05
N MET A 2 6.12 7.70 -3.69
CA MET A 2 4.82 7.39 -3.02
C MET A 2 3.84 6.65 -3.94
N LYS A 3 3.73 7.10 -5.20
CA LYS A 3 2.89 6.49 -6.23
C LYS A 3 3.26 5.02 -6.50
N GLU A 4 4.56 4.74 -6.68
CA GLU A 4 5.07 3.37 -6.90
C GLU A 4 4.79 2.45 -5.69
N LYS A 5 4.93 2.97 -4.46
CA LYS A 5 4.57 2.20 -3.26
C LYS A 5 3.08 1.85 -3.22
N ILE A 6 2.22 2.80 -3.59
CA ILE A 6 0.75 2.59 -3.67
C ILE A 6 0.42 1.56 -4.76
N GLU A 7 1.06 1.67 -5.92
CA GLU A 7 0.88 0.75 -7.05
C GLU A 7 1.27 -0.67 -6.67
N LYS A 8 2.45 -0.85 -6.05
CA LYS A 8 2.90 -2.15 -5.53
C LYS A 8 1.93 -2.77 -4.53
N MET A 9 1.44 -2.00 -3.56
CA MET A 9 0.45 -2.49 -2.60
C MET A 9 -0.87 -2.89 -3.28
N THR A 10 -1.26 -2.15 -4.32
CA THR A 10 -2.50 -2.45 -5.08
C THR A 10 -2.37 -3.77 -5.85
N GLU A 11 -1.19 -4.05 -6.43
CA GLU A 11 -0.88 -5.33 -7.07
C GLU A 11 -0.87 -6.49 -6.06
N GLU A 12 -0.23 -6.32 -4.90
CA GLU A 12 -0.21 -7.32 -3.83
C GLU A 12 -1.63 -7.66 -3.32
N ILE A 13 -2.47 -6.64 -3.11
CA ILE A 13 -3.88 -6.81 -2.71
C ILE A 13 -4.66 -7.58 -3.79
N SER A 14 -4.44 -7.24 -5.06
CA SER A 14 -5.12 -7.89 -6.18
C SER A 14 -4.73 -9.36 -6.27
N SER A 15 -3.43 -9.67 -6.20
CA SER A 15 -2.91 -11.05 -6.21
C SER A 15 -3.46 -11.88 -5.05
N LEU A 16 -3.50 -11.31 -3.84
CA LEU A 16 -4.05 -12.00 -2.67
C LEU A 16 -5.55 -12.27 -2.83
N SER A 17 -6.29 -11.31 -3.38
CA SER A 17 -7.72 -11.45 -3.63
C SER A 17 -8.01 -12.58 -4.63
N GLU A 18 -7.18 -12.71 -5.67
CA GLU A 18 -7.29 -13.82 -6.63
C GLU A 18 -7.00 -15.18 -6.00
N GLN A 19 -5.98 -15.26 -5.15
CA GLN A 19 -5.65 -16.49 -4.41
C GLN A 19 -6.80 -16.91 -3.48
N ILE A 20 -7.37 -15.96 -2.73
CA ILE A 20 -8.55 -16.22 -1.88
C ILE A 20 -9.72 -16.73 -2.72
N ARG A 21 -9.97 -16.13 -3.89
CA ARG A 21 -11.05 -16.56 -4.80
C ARG A 21 -10.81 -17.99 -5.29
N ALA A 22 -9.59 -18.33 -5.70
CA ALA A 22 -9.24 -19.68 -6.14
C ALA A 22 -9.46 -20.72 -5.02
N ILE A 23 -9.02 -20.40 -3.80
CA ILE A 23 -9.21 -21.28 -2.63
C ILE A 23 -10.71 -21.48 -2.34
N LYS A 24 -11.52 -20.41 -2.38
CA LYS A 24 -12.97 -20.51 -2.18
C LYS A 24 -13.65 -21.39 -3.23
N GLN A 25 -13.23 -21.30 -4.49
CA GLN A 25 -13.77 -22.12 -5.56
C GLN A 25 -13.43 -23.60 -5.37
N GLU A 26 -12.20 -23.90 -4.94
CA GLU A 26 -11.74 -25.27 -4.68
C GLU A 26 -12.46 -25.89 -3.46
N LEU A 27 -12.69 -25.08 -2.41
CA LEU A 27 -13.52 -25.47 -1.25
C LEU A 27 -15.00 -25.69 -1.61
N GLY A 28 -15.49 -25.10 -2.69
CA GLY A 28 -16.85 -25.27 -3.18
C GLY A 28 -17.03 -26.44 -4.15
N ALA A 29 -15.97 -27.18 -4.47
CA ALA A 29 -16.04 -28.36 -5.34
C ALA A 29 -16.66 -29.57 -4.60
N GLU A 30 -17.19 -30.52 -5.36
CA GLU A 30 -17.71 -31.80 -4.83
C GLU A 30 -16.66 -32.54 -3.99
N ASP A 31 -17.12 -33.26 -2.95
CA ASP A 31 -16.27 -33.83 -1.89
C ASP A 31 -15.09 -34.66 -2.42
N VAL A 32 -15.28 -35.47 -3.47
CA VAL A 32 -14.21 -36.30 -4.04
C VAL A 32 -13.15 -35.45 -4.74
N SER A 33 -13.58 -34.41 -5.47
CA SER A 33 -12.71 -33.48 -6.19
C SER A 33 -11.93 -32.60 -5.21
N PHE A 34 -12.58 -32.15 -4.14
CA PHE A 34 -11.93 -31.40 -3.05
C PHE A 34 -10.90 -32.25 -2.31
N LEU A 35 -11.20 -33.50 -1.99
CA LEU A 35 -10.23 -34.39 -1.31
C LEU A 35 -8.98 -34.67 -2.15
N GLN A 36 -9.12 -34.72 -3.48
CA GLN A 36 -7.97 -34.87 -4.39
C GLN A 36 -7.07 -33.63 -4.39
N SER A 37 -7.64 -32.42 -4.35
CA SER A 37 -6.90 -31.15 -4.39
C SER A 37 -6.52 -30.61 -3.01
N TYR A 38 -7.05 -31.18 -1.92
CA TYR A 38 -6.91 -30.66 -0.55
C TYR A 38 -5.48 -30.29 -0.15
N LYS A 39 -4.51 -31.17 -0.43
CA LYS A 39 -3.10 -30.91 -0.09
C LYS A 39 -2.55 -29.68 -0.80
N ASP A 40 -2.97 -29.46 -2.04
CA ASP A 40 -2.54 -28.31 -2.83
C ASP A 40 -3.30 -27.04 -2.41
N THR A 41 -4.58 -27.15 -2.06
CA THR A 41 -5.36 -26.07 -1.43
C THR A 41 -4.70 -25.59 -0.15
N VAL A 42 -4.30 -26.51 0.74
CA VAL A 42 -3.66 -26.18 2.02
C VAL A 42 -2.31 -25.49 1.80
N LYS A 43 -1.48 -26.00 0.89
CA LYS A 43 -0.20 -25.35 0.55
C LYS A 43 -0.41 -23.95 -0.02
N ARG A 44 -1.41 -23.76 -0.87
CA ARG A 44 -1.75 -22.46 -1.44
C ARG A 44 -2.29 -21.49 -0.40
N ALA A 45 -3.05 -21.99 0.57
CA ALA A 45 -3.56 -21.20 1.69
C ALA A 45 -2.47 -20.80 2.69
N GLN A 46 -1.37 -21.57 2.78
CA GLN A 46 -0.18 -21.20 3.53
C GLN A 46 0.62 -20.11 2.78
N CYS A 47 0.03 -18.92 2.68
CA CYS A 47 0.73 -17.74 2.18
C CYS A 47 1.76 -17.27 3.20
N THR A 48 3.04 -17.30 2.85
CA THR A 48 4.09 -16.61 3.60
C THR A 48 4.32 -15.23 2.97
N LEU A 49 3.31 -14.35 3.09
CA LEU A 49 3.45 -12.97 2.62
C LEU A 49 4.24 -12.17 3.66
N GLN A 50 5.22 -11.41 3.20
CA GLN A 50 5.86 -10.42 4.06
C GLN A 50 4.85 -9.31 4.34
N ASP A 51 4.85 -8.83 5.59
CA ASP A 51 4.05 -7.66 5.93
C ASP A 51 4.43 -6.49 5.01
N PRO A 52 3.44 -5.81 4.40
CA PRO A 52 3.72 -4.66 3.56
C PRO A 52 4.49 -3.62 4.37
N GLU A 53 5.56 -3.09 3.78
CA GLU A 53 6.42 -2.10 4.43
C GLU A 53 5.57 -0.89 4.85
N LYS A 54 5.45 -0.66 6.17
CA LYS A 54 4.71 0.49 6.68
C LYS A 54 5.38 1.75 6.16
N VAL A 55 4.66 2.53 5.34
CA VAL A 55 5.17 3.81 4.85
C VAL A 55 5.23 4.78 6.02
N SER A 56 6.37 4.79 6.70
CA SER A 56 6.64 5.61 7.86
C SER A 56 7.41 6.84 7.38
N GLY A 57 6.67 7.86 6.97
CA GLY A 57 7.21 9.18 6.63
C GLY A 57 6.35 10.26 7.26
N PRO A 58 6.92 11.40 7.69
CA PRO A 58 6.13 12.49 8.22
C PRO A 58 5.13 12.95 7.15
N LEU A 59 3.84 12.89 7.49
CA LEU A 59 2.79 13.53 6.69
C LEU A 59 3.16 15.01 6.52
N VAL A 60 2.99 15.54 5.31
CA VAL A 60 3.25 16.95 5.07
C VAL A 60 2.24 17.75 5.89
N ASP A 61 2.73 18.44 6.91
CA ASP A 61 1.97 19.43 7.65
C ASP A 61 1.78 20.66 6.76
N VAL A 62 0.60 20.74 6.13
CA VAL A 62 0.25 21.81 5.20
C VAL A 62 0.28 23.18 5.89
N ALA A 63 -0.16 23.27 7.14
CA ALA A 63 -0.18 24.52 7.88
C ALA A 63 1.24 25.01 8.16
N LYS A 64 2.12 24.12 8.63
CA LYS A 64 3.55 24.40 8.84
C LYS A 64 4.23 24.80 7.53
N HIS A 65 3.95 24.09 6.44
CA HIS A 65 4.55 24.38 5.14
C HIS A 65 4.14 25.75 4.60
N LEU A 66 2.84 26.08 4.65
CA LEU A 66 2.33 27.39 4.22
C LEU A 66 2.85 28.53 5.11
N GLY A 67 2.97 28.31 6.43
CA GLY A 67 3.58 29.27 7.35
C GLY A 67 5.04 29.58 6.99
N ASN A 68 5.84 28.53 6.75
CA ASN A 68 7.24 28.68 6.31
C ASN A 68 7.36 29.39 4.95
N LEU A 69 6.41 29.14 4.05
CA LEU A 69 6.38 29.81 2.74
C LEU A 69 6.11 31.31 2.88
N LYS A 70 5.09 31.69 3.66
CA LYS A 70 4.78 33.10 3.93
C LYS A 70 5.96 33.82 4.57
N TYR A 71 6.63 33.17 5.54
CA TYR A 71 7.83 33.70 6.19
C TYR A 71 8.96 33.95 5.18
N ARG A 72 9.28 32.97 4.32
CA ARG A 72 10.31 33.10 3.28
C ARG A 72 10.01 34.20 2.27
N VAL A 73 8.74 34.39 1.90
CA VAL A 73 8.34 35.47 1.00
C VAL A 73 8.58 36.83 1.66
N TRP A 74 8.19 36.99 2.93
CA TRP A 74 8.42 38.21 3.68
C TRP A 74 9.91 38.53 3.86
N GLU A 75 10.75 37.53 4.18
CA GLU A 75 12.20 37.70 4.32
C GLU A 75 12.85 38.21 3.02
N LYS A 76 12.43 37.68 1.86
CA LYS A 76 12.88 38.18 0.55
C LYS A 76 12.43 39.60 0.26
N MET A 77 11.20 39.96 0.65
CA MET A 77 10.69 41.32 0.50
C MET A 77 11.53 42.30 1.31
N LEU A 78 11.86 41.99 2.57
CA LEU A 78 12.68 42.85 3.43
C LEU A 78 14.07 43.13 2.83
N GLY A 79 14.72 42.11 2.23
CA GLY A 79 16.01 42.28 1.58
C GLY A 79 15.98 43.09 0.27
N THR A 80 14.80 43.36 -0.28
CA THR A 80 14.61 44.13 -1.52
C THR A 80 14.21 45.59 -1.25
N VAL A 81 13.70 45.88 -0.06
CA VAL A 81 13.36 47.24 0.36
C VAL A 81 14.64 47.97 0.78
N GLN A 82 15.13 48.87 -0.08
CA GLN A 82 16.17 49.84 0.27
C GLN A 82 15.49 51.14 0.71
N TYR A 83 15.99 51.73 1.81
CA TYR A 83 15.53 53.01 2.36
C TYR A 83 16.11 54.18 1.59
#